data_AF-A0A2V8VFW0-F1
#
_entry.id   AF-A0A2V8VFW0-F1
#
_cell.length_a   1.000
_cell.length_b   1.000
_cell.length_c   1.000
_cell.angle_alpha   90.00
_cell.angle_beta   90.00
_cell.angle_gamma   90.00
#
_symmetry.space_group_name_H-M   'P 1'
#
loop_
_entity.id
_entity.type
_entity.pdbx_description
1 polymer ?
#
loop_
_entity_poly.entity_id
_entity_poly.type
_entity_poly.pdbx_seq_one_letter_code
_entity_poly.pdbx_strand_id
1 'polypeptide(L)'
;MRIVFLGDVNGRAGRHVLMTQLPRLIARRGIDFVAANVENAADGFGITPDLSEELLACGIDCMTSGNHIWDKTEILDYLPGQPRLLRPLNYPDRAPGAGLYLGETPAGVAVAVINLMGRVFMPPCDNPFPVVDQALRRLEAKARVILVDMHAEATSEKTVLTGLPVRLTTAKRDPRMCGIILEVDETSGHALAIERIQVRPDGDASGADDA
;
A
#
# COMPACT_ATOMS: atom_id res chain seq x y z
N MET A 1 -6.38 6.29 -16.02
CA MET A 1 -5.07 6.06 -15.37
C MET A 1 -4.94 4.62 -14.86
N ARG A 2 -3.71 4.14 -14.65
CA ARG A 2 -3.37 2.84 -14.05
C ARG A 2 -2.64 3.01 -12.74
N ILE A 3 -3.13 2.35 -11.71
CA ILE A 3 -2.52 2.34 -10.37
C ILE A 3 -2.08 0.91 -10.07
N VAL A 4 -0.89 0.73 -9.51
CA VAL A 4 -0.51 -0.55 -8.91
C VAL A 4 -0.50 -0.41 -7.39
N PHE A 5 -1.10 -1.38 -6.70
CA PHE A 5 -0.91 -1.57 -5.26
C PHE A 5 -0.18 -2.89 -5.04
N LEU A 6 1.00 -2.81 -4.42
CA LEU A 6 1.82 -3.97 -4.06
C LEU A 6 1.53 -4.37 -2.62
N GLY A 7 1.35 -5.67 -2.39
CA GLY A 7 1.21 -6.22 -1.04
C GLY A 7 2.52 -6.15 -0.26
N ASP A 8 2.48 -6.69 0.95
CA ASP A 8 3.55 -6.60 1.95
C ASP A 8 4.93 -6.96 1.40
N VAL A 9 5.82 -5.97 1.38
CA VAL A 9 7.23 -6.15 1.06
C VAL A 9 7.91 -6.80 2.26
N ASN A 10 8.25 -8.08 2.13
CA ASN A 10 8.79 -8.86 3.24
C ASN A 10 10.32 -9.09 3.12
N GLY A 11 11.07 -8.43 4.00
CA GLY A 11 12.50 -8.62 4.19
C GLY A 11 13.35 -8.44 2.94
N ARG A 12 14.58 -8.95 2.98
CA ARG A 12 15.56 -8.77 1.89
C ARG A 12 15.08 -9.34 0.56
N ALA A 13 14.43 -10.50 0.59
CA ALA A 13 13.96 -11.17 -0.61
C ALA A 13 12.83 -10.37 -1.29
N GLY A 14 11.84 -9.89 -0.53
CA GLY A 14 10.77 -9.05 -1.05
C GLY A 14 11.29 -7.75 -1.67
N ARG A 15 12.21 -7.07 -0.96
CA ARG A 15 12.87 -5.86 -1.48
C ARG A 15 13.60 -6.13 -2.79
N HIS A 16 14.40 -7.19 -2.86
CA HIS A 16 15.15 -7.53 -4.06
C HIS A 16 14.24 -7.74 -5.29
N VAL A 17 13.15 -8.49 -5.14
CA VAL A 17 12.22 -8.72 -6.25
C VAL A 17 11.54 -7.42 -6.66
N LEU A 18 11.07 -6.62 -5.69
CA LEU A 18 10.42 -5.35 -5.95
C LEU A 18 11.34 -4.40 -6.71
N MET A 19 12.55 -4.16 -6.20
CA MET A 19 13.50 -3.22 -6.81
C MET A 19 13.90 -3.63 -8.23
N THR A 20 13.86 -4.93 -8.53
CA THR A 20 14.20 -5.46 -9.87
C THR A 20 13.02 -5.39 -10.84
N GLN A 21 11.80 -5.68 -10.36
CA GLN A 21 10.63 -5.88 -11.21
C GLN A 21 9.73 -4.66 -11.32
N LEU A 22 9.65 -3.81 -10.29
CA LEU A 22 8.77 -2.64 -10.28
C LEU A 22 9.08 -1.66 -11.42
N PRO A 23 10.35 -1.23 -11.67
CA PRO A 23 10.63 -0.32 -12.79
C PRO A 23 10.22 -0.91 -14.15
N ARG A 24 10.39 -2.23 -14.32
CA ARG A 24 9.98 -2.94 -15.53
C ARG A 24 8.46 -3.00 -15.66
N LEU A 25 7.75 -3.20 -14.55
CA LEU A 25 6.29 -3.22 -14.52
C LEU A 25 5.72 -1.84 -14.88
N ILE A 26 6.26 -0.78 -14.28
CA ILE A 26 5.87 0.61 -14.56
C ILE A 26 5.99 0.90 -16.06
N ALA A 27 7.17 0.62 -16.64
CA ALA A 27 7.42 0.88 -18.06
C ALA A 27 6.53 0.02 -18.99
N ARG A 28 6.37 -1.27 -18.70
CA ARG A 28 5.63 -2.20 -19.57
C ARG A 28 4.12 -1.99 -19.52
N ARG A 29 3.58 -1.66 -18.35
CA ARG A 29 2.13 -1.55 -18.14
C ARG A 29 1.64 -0.10 -18.20
N GLY A 30 2.56 0.87 -18.26
CA GLY A 30 2.21 2.29 -18.22
C GLY A 30 1.51 2.62 -16.90
N ILE A 31 2.16 2.33 -15.78
CA ILE A 31 1.63 2.61 -14.44
C ILE A 31 1.83 4.10 -14.14
N ASP A 32 0.76 4.77 -13.73
CA ASP A 32 0.72 6.21 -13.44
C ASP A 32 0.94 6.53 -11.94
N PHE A 33 0.67 5.56 -11.07
CA PHE A 33 0.84 5.68 -9.62
C PHE A 33 1.12 4.33 -8.96
N VAL A 34 2.05 4.30 -8.01
CA VAL A 34 2.50 3.10 -7.30
C VAL A 34 2.29 3.27 -5.79
N ALA A 35 1.49 2.40 -5.20
CA ALA A 35 1.43 2.23 -3.77
C ALA A 35 1.95 0.85 -3.36
N ALA A 36 2.58 0.75 -2.18
CA ALA A 36 3.08 -0.53 -1.66
C ALA A 36 2.93 -0.59 -0.14
N ASN A 37 2.60 -1.77 0.40
CA ASN A 37 2.68 -2.00 1.83
C ASN A 37 4.10 -2.45 2.20
N VAL A 38 4.74 -1.73 3.14
CA VAL A 38 6.16 -1.92 3.49
C VAL A 38 6.36 -2.30 4.96
N GLU A 39 5.31 -2.71 5.67
CA GLU A 39 5.40 -2.96 7.13
C GLU A 39 6.37 -4.07 7.52
N ASN A 40 6.73 -4.96 6.59
CA ASN A 40 7.63 -6.10 6.84
C ASN A 40 8.99 -5.92 6.15
N ALA A 41 9.32 -4.70 5.69
CA ALA A 41 10.47 -4.46 4.83
C ALA A 41 11.80 -4.70 5.54
N ALA A 42 11.93 -4.40 6.83
CA ALA A 42 13.18 -4.50 7.59
C ALA A 42 13.27 -5.81 8.40
N ASP A 43 13.99 -6.80 7.84
CA ASP A 43 14.17 -8.12 8.45
C ASP A 43 12.86 -8.82 8.88
N GLY A 44 11.78 -8.52 8.14
CA GLY A 44 10.46 -9.11 8.32
C GLY A 44 9.52 -8.31 9.22
N PHE A 45 9.99 -7.27 9.92
CA PHE A 45 9.17 -6.47 10.84
C PHE A 45 9.65 -5.01 10.89
N GLY A 46 8.76 -4.10 10.51
CA GLY A 46 9.00 -2.66 10.42
C GLY A 46 9.74 -2.23 9.16
N ILE A 47 10.14 -0.96 9.14
CA ILE A 47 10.91 -0.33 8.07
C ILE A 47 11.89 0.68 8.70
N THR A 48 13.04 0.90 8.05
CA THR A 48 14.03 1.90 8.47
C THR A 48 14.02 3.10 7.51
N PRO A 49 14.50 4.29 7.91
CA PRO A 49 14.62 5.46 7.03
C PRO A 49 15.36 5.15 5.73
N ASP A 50 16.51 4.47 5.80
CA ASP A 50 17.30 4.12 4.61
C ASP A 50 16.50 3.24 3.65
N LEU A 51 15.80 2.21 4.16
CA LEU A 51 14.97 1.34 3.34
C LEU A 51 13.76 2.08 2.76
N SER A 52 13.19 3.04 3.50
CA SER A 52 12.12 3.91 3.03
C SER A 52 12.59 4.73 1.82
N GLU A 53 13.75 5.37 1.91
CA GLU A 53 14.32 6.15 0.80
C GLU A 53 14.69 5.26 -0.41
N GLU A 54 15.26 4.07 -0.18
CA GLU A 54 15.55 3.10 -1.26
C GLU A 54 14.28 2.69 -2.02
N LEU A 55 13.20 2.42 -1.30
CA LEU A 55 11.92 1.99 -1.87
C LEU A 55 11.23 3.12 -2.64
N LEU A 56 11.27 4.36 -2.12
CA LEU A 56 10.79 5.54 -2.83
C LEU A 56 11.58 5.79 -4.12
N ALA A 57 12.92 5.64 -4.07
CA ALA A 57 13.78 5.79 -5.23
C ALA A 57 13.52 4.74 -6.33
N CYS A 58 12.91 3.60 -5.98
CA CYS A 58 12.52 2.56 -6.93
C CYS A 58 11.20 2.85 -7.68
N GLY A 59 10.58 4.01 -7.43
CA GLY A 59 9.36 4.43 -8.10
C GLY A 59 8.07 4.13 -7.32
N ILE A 60 8.15 3.90 -6.00
CA ILE A 60 6.95 3.89 -5.15
C ILE A 60 6.52 5.32 -4.88
N ASP A 61 5.25 5.64 -5.19
CA ASP A 61 4.67 6.96 -4.96
C ASP A 61 4.22 7.17 -3.51
N CYS A 62 3.63 6.14 -2.91
CA CYS A 62 3.19 6.14 -1.52
C CYS A 62 3.38 4.77 -0.86
N MET A 63 3.94 4.77 0.34
CA MET A 63 4.11 3.58 1.16
C MET A 63 3.04 3.54 2.25
N THR A 64 2.41 2.39 2.39
CA THR A 64 1.49 2.04 3.47
C THR A 64 2.18 1.06 4.42
N SER A 65 1.64 0.88 5.62
CA SER A 65 2.17 -0.05 6.60
C SER A 65 1.03 -0.74 7.36
N GLY A 66 1.28 -1.15 8.60
CA GLY A 66 0.40 -1.99 9.39
C GLY A 66 0.79 -1.97 10.86
N ASN A 67 0.60 -3.09 11.54
CA ASN A 67 0.92 -3.19 12.97
C ASN A 67 2.42 -3.16 13.26
N HIS A 68 3.27 -3.48 12.28
CA HIS A 68 4.73 -3.52 12.46
C HIS A 68 5.44 -2.17 12.24
N ILE A 69 4.70 -1.09 11.96
CA ILE A 69 5.29 0.24 11.69
C ILE A 69 6.17 0.78 12.83
N TRP A 70 5.99 0.30 14.06
CA TRP A 70 6.72 0.78 15.24
C TRP A 70 7.95 -0.06 15.62
N ASP A 71 8.23 -1.16 14.91
CA ASP A 71 9.22 -2.15 15.33
C ASP A 71 10.68 -1.71 15.13
N LYS A 72 10.93 -0.66 14.35
CA LYS A 72 12.24 -0.01 14.21
C LYS A 72 12.17 1.38 14.84
N THR A 73 12.86 1.57 15.97
CA THR A 73 12.74 2.81 16.77
C THR A 73 13.14 4.07 16.02
N GLU A 74 14.11 3.97 15.13
CA GLU A 74 14.56 5.04 14.23
C GLU A 74 13.46 5.60 13.29
N ILE A 75 12.38 4.86 13.05
CA ILE A 75 11.29 5.31 12.19
C ILE A 75 10.44 6.40 12.85
N LEU A 76 10.44 6.47 14.20
CA LEU A 76 9.61 7.40 14.96
C LEU A 76 9.95 8.86 14.67
N ASP A 77 11.23 9.17 14.53
CA ASP A 77 11.73 10.51 14.22
C ASP A 77 11.62 10.84 12.72
N TYR A 78 11.60 9.81 11.87
CA TYR A 78 11.53 9.94 10.42
C TYR A 78 10.10 10.19 9.90
N LEU A 79 9.11 9.49 10.48
CA LEU A 79 7.70 9.55 10.06
C LEU A 79 7.14 10.97 9.90
N PRO A 80 7.36 11.93 10.81
CA PRO A 80 6.86 13.31 10.64
C PRO A 80 7.46 14.04 9.42
N GLY A 81 8.68 13.68 9.01
CA GLY A 81 9.38 14.29 7.87
C GLY A 81 9.07 13.65 6.52
N GLN A 82 8.50 12.45 6.50
CA GLN A 82 8.20 11.70 5.29
C GLN A 82 6.69 11.47 5.11
N PRO A 83 5.96 12.39 4.44
CA PRO A 83 4.51 12.27 4.28
C PRO A 83 4.08 11.11 3.37
N ARG A 84 5.01 10.52 2.61
CA ARG A 84 4.72 9.39 1.71
C ARG A 84 4.81 8.04 2.42
N LEU A 85 5.26 7.97 3.68
CA LEU A 85 5.22 6.75 4.50
C LEU A 85 4.07 6.85 5.50
N LEU A 86 3.03 6.05 5.28
CA LEU A 86 1.82 6.07 6.07
C LEU A 86 1.85 5.04 7.18
N ARG A 87 1.42 5.46 8.37
CA ARG A 87 0.98 4.60 9.48
C ARG A 87 -0.53 4.43 9.43
N PRO A 88 -1.14 3.44 10.11
CA PRO A 88 -2.59 3.35 10.15
C PRO A 88 -3.24 4.60 10.76
N LEU A 89 -4.17 5.21 10.01
CA LEU A 89 -4.82 6.47 10.35
C LEU A 89 -5.61 6.42 11.65
N ASN A 90 -6.11 5.24 12.03
CA ASN A 90 -6.84 4.99 13.26
C ASN A 90 -5.94 4.69 14.48
N TYR A 91 -4.66 5.02 14.43
CA TYR A 91 -3.86 5.27 15.64
C TYR A 91 -4.18 6.65 16.24
N PRO A 92 -4.03 6.83 17.57
CA PRO A 92 -4.27 8.12 18.23
C PRO A 92 -3.49 9.27 17.58
N ASP A 93 -4.06 10.48 17.59
CA ASP A 93 -3.48 11.68 16.96
C ASP A 93 -2.06 12.02 17.43
N ARG A 94 -1.67 11.59 18.64
CA ARG A 94 -0.32 11.76 19.18
C ARG A 94 0.75 10.87 18.52
N ALA A 95 0.35 9.84 17.78
CA ALA A 95 1.27 8.95 17.09
C ALA A 95 1.94 9.70 15.92
N PRO A 96 3.27 9.59 15.75
CA PRO A 96 3.99 10.35 14.74
C PRO A 96 3.62 9.91 13.32
N GLY A 97 3.85 10.80 12.36
CA GLY A 97 3.58 10.55 10.94
C GLY A 97 2.12 10.76 10.53
N ALA A 98 1.87 10.48 9.25
CA ALA A 98 0.55 10.63 8.63
C ALA A 98 -0.11 9.28 8.40
N GLY A 99 -1.44 9.24 8.40
CA GLY A 99 -2.21 8.09 7.90
C GLY A 99 -2.95 8.33 6.58
N LEU A 100 -2.75 9.53 6.01
CA LEU A 100 -3.31 9.94 4.74
C LEU A 100 -2.24 10.70 3.96
N TYR A 101 -2.06 10.32 2.69
CA TYR A 101 -1.26 11.05 1.73
C TYR A 101 -2.18 11.59 0.63
N LEU A 102 -1.94 12.84 0.21
CA LEU A 102 -2.55 13.44 -0.97
C LEU A 102 -1.42 13.90 -1.88
N GLY A 103 -1.29 13.26 -3.03
CA GLY A 103 -0.28 13.57 -4.05
C GLY A 103 -0.90 13.70 -5.43
N GLU A 104 -0.04 13.83 -6.42
CA GLU A 104 -0.43 13.95 -7.82
C GLU A 104 0.41 12.98 -8.66
N THR A 105 -0.19 12.40 -9.70
CA THR A 105 0.56 11.66 -10.72
C THR A 105 1.40 12.61 -11.59
N PRO A 106 2.33 12.09 -12.42
CA PRO A 106 3.05 12.93 -13.38
C PRO A 106 2.16 13.72 -14.35
N ALA A 107 0.91 13.26 -14.56
CA ALA A 107 -0.09 13.94 -15.39
C ALA A 107 -0.92 14.99 -14.62
N GLY A 108 -0.65 15.21 -13.33
CA GLY A 108 -1.36 16.16 -12.47
C GLY A 108 -2.69 15.63 -11.90
N VAL A 109 -2.93 14.32 -11.97
CA VAL A 109 -4.15 13.72 -11.40
C VAL A 109 -3.96 13.53 -9.90
N ALA A 110 -4.81 14.16 -9.08
CA ALA A 110 -4.76 14.01 -7.63
C ALA A 110 -5.16 12.60 -7.18
N VAL A 111 -4.28 11.96 -6.41
CA VAL A 111 -4.47 10.63 -5.81
C VAL A 111 -4.31 10.72 -4.31
N ALA A 112 -5.30 10.23 -3.57
CA ALA A 112 -5.22 10.08 -2.12
C ALA A 112 -4.97 8.62 -1.75
N VAL A 113 -4.15 8.40 -0.73
CA VAL A 113 -3.92 7.08 -0.14
C VAL A 113 -4.21 7.16 1.36
N ILE A 114 -4.99 6.22 1.87
CA ILE A 114 -5.34 6.09 3.28
C ILE A 114 -4.92 4.71 3.75
N ASN A 115 -4.20 4.65 4.88
CA ASN A 115 -3.87 3.40 5.54
C ASN A 115 -4.75 3.25 6.79
N LEU A 116 -5.37 2.09 7.00
CA LEU A 116 -6.16 1.75 8.16
C LEU A 116 -5.72 0.41 8.73
N MET A 117 -6.02 0.18 10.01
CA MET A 117 -5.81 -1.10 10.66
C MET A 117 -7.12 -1.68 11.19
N GLY A 118 -7.31 -2.99 11.02
CA GLY A 118 -8.38 -3.75 11.66
C GLY A 118 -8.20 -3.82 13.18
N ARG A 119 -9.19 -4.38 13.88
CA ARG A 119 -9.17 -4.51 15.35
C ARG A 119 -9.29 -5.96 15.80
N VAL A 120 -9.94 -6.80 15.00
CA VAL A 120 -10.16 -8.20 15.36
C VAL A 120 -8.84 -8.95 15.17
N PHE A 121 -8.32 -9.49 16.28
CA PHE A 121 -7.02 -10.18 16.36
C PHE A 121 -5.80 -9.30 16.09
N MET A 122 -5.92 -7.99 16.28
CA MET A 122 -4.87 -7.01 16.05
C MET A 122 -4.63 -6.12 17.27
N PRO A 123 -3.50 -5.38 17.33
CA PRO A 123 -3.27 -4.41 18.40
C PRO A 123 -4.41 -3.38 18.53
N PRO A 124 -4.65 -2.86 19.75
CA PRO A 124 -5.74 -1.92 19.98
C PRO A 124 -5.50 -0.60 19.22
N CYS A 125 -6.51 -0.19 18.47
CA CYS A 125 -6.58 1.08 17.75
C CYS A 125 -8.04 1.58 17.72
N ASP A 126 -8.25 2.80 17.26
CA ASP A 126 -9.58 3.38 17.13
C ASP A 126 -10.39 2.64 16.04
N ASN A 127 -11.71 2.79 16.10
CA ASN A 127 -12.58 2.17 15.09
C ASN A 127 -12.25 2.73 13.69
N PRO A 128 -11.88 1.88 12.71
CA PRO A 128 -11.45 2.34 11.39
C PRO A 128 -12.60 2.97 10.58
N PHE A 129 -13.86 2.57 10.79
CA PHE A 129 -14.99 3.01 9.96
C PHE A 129 -15.32 4.52 10.12
N PRO A 130 -15.51 5.05 11.35
CA PRO A 130 -15.71 6.50 11.50
C PRO A 130 -14.50 7.33 11.07
N VAL A 131 -13.29 6.79 11.25
CA VAL A 131 -12.03 7.44 10.88
C VAL A 131 -11.93 7.59 9.37
N VAL A 132 -12.22 6.53 8.61
CA VAL A 132 -12.21 6.61 7.14
C VAL A 132 -13.32 7.51 6.61
N ASP A 133 -14.52 7.46 7.19
CA ASP A 133 -15.61 8.37 6.79
C ASP A 133 -15.22 9.84 6.97
N GLN A 134 -14.54 10.18 8.07
CA GLN A 134 -14.04 11.53 8.30
C GLN A 134 -12.94 11.91 7.31
N ALA A 135 -12.04 10.98 6.99
CA ALA A 135 -10.97 11.20 6.01
C ALA A 135 -11.54 11.44 4.60
N LEU A 136 -12.52 10.63 4.17
CA LEU A 136 -13.18 10.77 2.87
C LEU A 136 -13.88 12.13 2.73
N ARG A 137 -14.59 12.60 3.76
CA ARG A 137 -15.18 13.96 3.75
C ARG A 137 -14.14 15.08 3.58
N ARG A 138 -12.93 14.91 4.11
CA ARG A 138 -11.83 15.88 3.92
C ARG A 138 -11.24 15.86 2.49
N LEU A 139 -11.51 14.80 1.74
CA LEU A 139 -11.00 14.55 0.38
C LEU A 139 -12.01 14.84 -0.73
N GLU A 140 -13.31 14.95 -0.45
CA GLU A 140 -14.40 15.08 -1.45
C GLU A 140 -14.14 16.12 -2.57
N ALA A 141 -13.46 17.22 -2.26
CA ALA A 141 -13.12 18.28 -3.21
C ALA A 141 -11.65 18.28 -3.68
N LYS A 142 -10.82 17.35 -3.18
CA LYS A 142 -9.37 17.34 -3.39
C LYS A 142 -8.88 16.18 -4.26
N ALA A 143 -9.50 15.01 -4.15
CA ALA A 143 -9.15 13.84 -4.94
C ALA A 143 -10.39 13.03 -5.28
N ARG A 144 -10.51 12.63 -6.55
CA ARG A 144 -11.52 11.67 -6.99
C ARG A 144 -11.03 10.23 -6.86
N VAL A 145 -9.72 10.04 -6.97
CA VAL A 145 -9.07 8.74 -6.88
C VAL A 145 -8.53 8.56 -5.47
N ILE A 146 -9.15 7.67 -4.70
CA ILE A 146 -8.83 7.42 -3.31
C ILE A 146 -8.58 5.93 -3.13
N LEU A 147 -7.34 5.58 -2.77
CA LEU A 147 -6.94 4.22 -2.43
C LEU A 147 -6.97 4.04 -0.92
N VAL A 148 -7.61 2.98 -0.44
CA VAL A 148 -7.66 2.63 0.98
C VAL A 148 -7.01 1.26 1.17
N ASP A 149 -5.88 1.24 1.90
CA ASP A 149 -5.27 0.01 2.38
C ASP A 149 -5.80 -0.33 3.77
N MET A 150 -6.58 -1.42 3.86
CA MET A 150 -7.07 -1.96 5.13
C MET A 150 -6.21 -3.14 5.58
N HIS A 151 -5.28 -2.82 6.48
CA HIS A 151 -4.39 -3.79 7.10
C HIS A 151 -5.13 -4.52 8.24
N ALA A 152 -5.74 -5.67 7.93
CA ALA A 152 -6.60 -6.41 8.85
C ALA A 152 -6.42 -7.93 8.79
N GLU A 153 -6.54 -8.63 9.92
CA GLU A 153 -6.46 -10.11 9.97
C GLU A 153 -7.82 -10.75 9.63
N ALA A 154 -8.89 -10.31 10.28
CA ALA A 154 -10.22 -10.89 10.09
C ALA A 154 -10.80 -10.54 8.71
N THR A 155 -11.13 -11.58 7.93
CA THR A 155 -11.77 -11.42 6.62
C THR A 155 -13.10 -10.69 6.71
N SER A 156 -13.85 -10.85 7.80
CA SER A 156 -15.10 -10.13 8.05
C SER A 156 -14.90 -8.61 8.09
N GLU A 157 -13.85 -8.09 8.74
CA GLU A 157 -13.59 -6.64 8.78
C GLU A 157 -13.21 -6.09 7.39
N LYS A 158 -12.47 -6.87 6.59
CA LYS A 158 -12.14 -6.53 5.19
C LYS A 158 -13.38 -6.54 4.29
N THR A 159 -14.25 -7.53 4.45
CA THR A 159 -15.49 -7.65 3.67
C THR A 159 -16.51 -6.60 4.06
N VAL A 160 -16.56 -6.12 5.31
CA VAL A 160 -17.49 -5.03 5.68
C VAL A 160 -17.15 -3.72 4.95
N LEU A 161 -15.87 -3.47 4.63
CA LEU A 161 -15.48 -2.31 3.83
C LEU A 161 -15.84 -2.43 2.34
N THR A 162 -15.80 -3.64 1.78
CA THR A 162 -15.85 -3.85 0.31
C THR A 162 -17.04 -4.65 -0.19
N GLY A 163 -17.75 -5.36 0.69
CA GLY A 163 -18.77 -6.36 0.36
C GLY A 163 -18.24 -7.65 -0.30
N LEU A 164 -16.92 -7.83 -0.45
CA LEU A 164 -16.32 -8.91 -1.24
C LEU A 164 -15.44 -9.88 -0.40
N PRO A 165 -15.48 -11.20 -0.66
CA PRO A 165 -14.60 -12.17 -0.01
C PRO A 165 -13.17 -12.15 -0.60
N VAL A 166 -12.15 -12.22 0.26
CA VAL A 166 -10.73 -12.26 -0.14
C VAL A 166 -10.06 -13.50 0.44
N ARG A 167 -9.20 -14.18 -0.36
CA ARG A 167 -8.41 -15.34 0.05
C ARG A 167 -6.93 -14.94 0.13
N LEU A 168 -6.28 -15.20 1.26
CA LEU A 168 -4.85 -14.93 1.48
C LEU A 168 -4.05 -16.24 1.40
N THR A 169 -2.87 -16.20 0.77
CA THR A 169 -1.90 -17.31 0.74
C THR A 169 -0.50 -16.77 1.01
N THR A 170 0.17 -17.31 2.02
CA THR A 170 1.56 -16.97 2.40
C THR A 170 2.53 -18.03 1.86
N ALA A 171 3.54 -17.59 1.10
CA ALA A 171 4.56 -18.47 0.51
C ALA A 171 5.79 -18.60 1.44
N LYS A 172 6.36 -19.82 1.55
CA LYS A 172 7.55 -20.11 2.39
C LYS A 172 8.84 -20.34 1.60
N ARG A 173 8.77 -20.42 0.26
CA ARG A 173 9.87 -20.52 -0.74
C ARG A 173 9.33 -19.97 -2.06
N ASP A 174 10.17 -19.40 -2.93
CA ASP A 174 9.80 -18.62 -4.15
C ASP A 174 9.33 -17.18 -3.83
N PRO A 175 10.23 -16.20 -3.63
CA PRO A 175 9.83 -14.83 -3.37
C PRO A 175 9.11 -14.26 -4.59
N ARG A 176 7.92 -13.70 -4.39
CA ARG A 176 7.11 -13.10 -5.45
C ARG A 176 6.74 -11.68 -5.09
N MET A 177 6.72 -10.82 -6.10
CA MET A 177 6.05 -9.53 -6.00
C MET A 177 4.58 -9.75 -6.33
N CYS A 178 3.72 -9.58 -5.33
CA CYS A 178 2.27 -9.72 -5.46
C CYS A 178 1.61 -8.34 -5.40
N GLY A 179 0.57 -8.14 -6.19
CA GLY A 179 -0.16 -6.88 -6.17
C GLY A 179 -1.42 -6.92 -7.02
N ILE A 180 -2.03 -5.75 -7.15
CA ILE A 180 -3.16 -5.51 -8.06
C ILE A 180 -2.86 -4.31 -8.95
N ILE A 181 -3.26 -4.38 -10.21
CA ILE A 181 -3.33 -3.25 -11.12
C ILE A 181 -4.79 -2.84 -11.24
N LEU A 182 -5.06 -1.57 -10.96
CA LEU A 182 -6.36 -0.94 -11.07
C LEU A 182 -6.35 -0.02 -12.29
N GLU A 183 -7.33 -0.19 -13.18
CA GLU A 183 -7.65 0.82 -14.18
C GLU A 183 -8.74 1.73 -13.60
N VAL A 184 -8.50 3.04 -13.60
CA VAL A 184 -9.38 4.03 -12.96
C VAL A 184 -9.68 5.14 -13.96
N ASP A 185 -10.94 5.52 -14.06
CA ASP A 185 -11.35 6.77 -14.71
C ASP A 185 -11.03 7.93 -13.77
N GLU A 186 -10.08 8.76 -14.18
CA GLU A 186 -9.59 9.91 -13.40
C GLU A 186 -10.63 11.02 -13.21
N THR A 187 -11.64 11.10 -14.08
CA THR A 187 -12.68 12.13 -13.99
C THR A 187 -13.75 11.74 -12.97
N SER A 188 -14.23 10.51 -13.04
CA SER A 188 -15.26 10.01 -12.12
C SER A 188 -14.70 9.45 -10.81
N GLY A 189 -13.45 8.99 -10.81
CA GLY A 189 -12.84 8.23 -9.72
C GLY A 189 -13.23 6.75 -9.69
N HIS A 190 -14.03 6.27 -10.65
CA HIS A 190 -14.49 4.88 -10.67
C HIS A 190 -13.40 3.92 -11.13
N ALA A 191 -13.27 2.80 -10.42
CA ALA A 191 -12.49 1.66 -10.87
C ALA A 191 -13.19 0.97 -12.05
N LEU A 192 -12.49 0.85 -13.17
CA LEU A 192 -12.95 0.22 -14.41
C LEU A 192 -12.55 -1.25 -14.48
N ALA A 193 -11.37 -1.61 -13.96
CA ALA A 193 -10.87 -2.97 -13.95
C ALA A 193 -9.92 -3.20 -12.76
N ILE A 194 -9.83 -4.45 -12.32
CA ILE A 194 -8.85 -4.93 -11.33
C ILE A 194 -8.20 -6.22 -11.84
N GLU A 195 -6.88 -6.22 -11.92
CA GLU A 195 -6.07 -7.38 -12.31
C GLU A 195 -5.15 -7.75 -11.14
N ARG A 196 -5.09 -9.02 -10.76
CA ARG A 196 -4.09 -9.52 -9.81
C ARG A 196 -2.81 -9.87 -10.55
N ILE A 197 -1.66 -9.49 -9.99
CA ILE A 197 -0.35 -9.82 -10.52
C ILE A 197 0.47 -10.61 -9.51
N GLN A 198 1.27 -11.54 -10.03
CA GLN A 198 2.32 -12.23 -9.29
C GLN A 198 3.55 -12.30 -10.20
N VAL A 199 4.66 -11.73 -9.76
CA VAL A 199 5.89 -11.65 -10.57
C VAL A 199 7.03 -12.32 -9.81
N ARG A 200 7.70 -13.26 -10.47
CA ARG A 200 8.90 -13.94 -9.97
C ARG A 200 10.16 -13.07 -10.21
N PRO A 201 11.28 -13.33 -9.49
CA PRO A 201 12.52 -12.58 -9.68
C PRO A 201 13.03 -12.62 -11.13
N ASP A 202 12.91 -13.78 -11.77
CA ASP A 202 13.36 -14.04 -13.16
C ASP A 202 12.19 -14.07 -14.17
N GLY A 203 10.96 -13.84 -13.71
CA GLY A 203 9.76 -13.91 -14.55
C GLY A 203 9.50 -12.62 -15.31
N ASP A 204 8.84 -12.74 -16.45
CA ASP A 204 8.20 -11.60 -17.09
C ASP A 204 6.90 -11.24 -16.37
N ALA A 205 6.60 -9.94 -16.30
CA ALA A 205 5.38 -9.42 -15.67
C ALA A 205 4.11 -9.64 -16.53
N SER A 206 4.06 -10.73 -17.29
CA SER A 206 2.84 -11.18 -17.98
C SER A 206 1.90 -11.76 -16.93
N GLY A 207 0.76 -11.11 -16.71
CA GLY A 207 -0.31 -11.69 -15.91
C GLY A 207 -0.66 -13.09 -16.44
N ALA A 208 -0.97 -13.98 -15.50
CA ALA A 208 -1.17 -15.43 -15.65
C ALA A 208 0.12 -16.28 -15.57
N ASP A 209 0.54 -16.59 -14.34
CA ASP A 209 1.01 -17.95 -14.05
C ASP A 209 -0.27 -18.83 -14.05
N ASP A 210 -0.64 -19.36 -15.22
CA ASP A 210 -1.65 -20.43 -15.35
C ASP A 210 -1.09 -21.72 -14.72
N ALA A 211 -1.52 -22.03 -13.49
CA ALA A 211 -1.81 -23.38 -12.95
C ALA A 211 -2.07 -23.32 -11.42
#